data_AF-A0A973L544-F1
#
_entry.id   AF-A0A973L544-F1
#
_cell.length_a   1.000
_cell.length_b   1.000
_cell.length_c   1.000
_cell.angle_alpha   90.00
_cell.angle_beta   90.00
_cell.angle_gamma   90.00
#
_symmetry.space_group_name_H-M   'P 1'
#
loop_
_entity.id
_entity.type
_entity.pdbx_description
1 polymer ?
#
loop_
_entity_poly.entity_id
_entity_poly.type
_entity_poly.pdbx_seq_one_letter_code
_entity_poly.pdbx_strand_id
1 'polypeptide(L)' 'MRVDVTVVDEISEALVARVVRARARLARAAGSADLPGIAAALDELEDAYSSARRSGVVIPRPDLPKEEAQS' A
#
# COMPACT_ATOMS: atom_id res chain seq x y z
N MET A 1 20.90 17.07 -17.02
CA MET A 1 19.68 16.25 -17.08
C MET A 1 19.16 16.14 -15.65
N ARG A 2 18.27 17.05 -15.24
CA ARG A 2 17.64 17.03 -13.91
C ARG A 2 16.43 16.13 -14.03
N VAL A 3 16.46 14.99 -13.37
CA VAL A 3 15.34 14.06 -13.33
C VAL A 3 14.34 14.60 -12.31
N ASP A 4 13.07 14.64 -12.69
CA ASP A 4 11.91 15.10 -11.94
C ASP A 4 11.79 14.41 -10.57
N VAL A 5 12.44 14.95 -9.54
CA VAL A 5 12.36 14.42 -8.17
C VAL A 5 10.96 14.64 -7.57
N THR A 6 10.19 15.62 -8.04
CA THR A 6 8.87 15.95 -7.48
C THR A 6 7.72 15.09 -8.00
N VAL A 7 7.68 14.79 -9.30
CA VAL A 7 6.57 14.01 -9.91
C VAL A 7 6.59 12.55 -9.43
N VAL A 8 7.79 11.98 -9.30
CA VAL A 8 7.96 10.61 -8.79
C VAL A 8 7.54 10.52 -7.32
N ASP A 9 7.79 11.58 -6.54
CA ASP A 9 7.46 11.62 -5.11
C ASP A 9 5.95 11.70 -4.89
N GLU A 10 5.23 12.61 -5.58
CA GLU A 10 3.77 12.72 -5.49
C GLU A 10 3.04 11.42 -5.91
N ILE A 11 3.52 10.76 -6.98
CA ILE A 11 2.97 9.47 -7.42
C ILE A 11 3.26 8.39 -6.37
N SER A 12 4.44 8.39 -5.79
CA SER A 12 4.83 7.42 -4.75
C SER A 12 3.99 7.60 -3.49
N GLU A 13 3.81 8.83 -3.02
CA GLU A 13 2.94 9.16 -1.88
C GLU A 13 1.49 8.74 -2.14
N ALA A 14 0.96 9.01 -3.33
CA ALA A 14 -0.39 8.63 -3.70
C ALA A 14 -0.58 7.10 -3.69
N LEU A 15 0.41 6.35 -4.18
CA LEU A 15 0.39 4.89 -4.18
C LEU A 15 0.50 4.31 -2.78
N VAL A 16 1.38 4.85 -1.94
CA VAL A 16 1.47 4.48 -0.52
C VAL A 16 0.17 4.77 0.21
N ALA A 17 -0.42 5.96 0.03
CA ALA A 17 -1.69 6.32 0.62
C ALA A 17 -2.83 5.39 0.17
N ARG A 18 -2.84 4.98 -1.11
CA ARG A 18 -3.80 4.02 -1.64
C ARG A 18 -3.67 2.65 -0.96
N VAL A 19 -2.46 2.13 -0.79
CA VAL A 19 -2.23 0.87 -0.07
C VAL A 19 -2.67 0.97 1.40
N VAL A 20 -2.34 2.06 2.08
CA VAL A 20 -2.75 2.28 3.48
C VAL A 20 -4.28 2.30 3.61
N ARG A 21 -4.99 2.98 2.70
CA ARG A 21 -6.46 3.02 2.70
C ARG A 21 -7.07 1.65 2.44
N ALA A 22 -6.55 0.90 1.46
CA ALA A 22 -7.03 -0.45 1.16
C ALA A 22 -6.86 -1.40 2.36
N ARG A 23 -5.72 -1.34 3.06
CA ARG A 23 -5.51 -2.09 4.31
C ARG A 23 -6.51 -1.71 5.40
N ALA A 24 -6.76 -0.41 5.60
CA ALA A 24 -7.73 0.06 6.59
C ALA A 24 -9.15 -0.41 6.27
N ARG A 25 -9.53 -0.44 4.99
CA ARG A 25 -10.81 -0.95 4.53
C ARG A 25 -10.94 -2.45 4.79
N LEU A 26 -9.89 -3.22 4.47
CA LEU A 26 -9.84 -4.66 4.74
C LEU A 26 -9.98 -4.96 6.24
N ALA A 27 -9.25 -4.23 7.09
CA ALA A 27 -9.35 -4.40 8.54
C ALA A 27 -10.76 -4.12 9.07
N ARG A 28 -11.45 -3.10 8.54
CA ARG A 28 -12.85 -2.80 8.91
C ARG A 28 -13.80 -3.90 8.46
N ALA A 29 -13.70 -4.34 7.21
CA ALA A 29 -14.56 -5.39 6.65
C ALA A 29 -14.35 -6.74 7.38
N ALA A 30 -13.10 -7.05 7.72
CA ALA A 30 -12.75 -8.21 8.55
C ALA A 30 -13.35 -8.10 9.95
N GLY A 31 -13.27 -6.93 10.59
CA GLY A 31 -13.85 -6.68 11.91
C GLY A 31 -15.38 -6.79 11.95
N SER A 32 -16.07 -6.55 10.82
CA SER A 32 -17.53 -6.72 10.70
C SER A 32 -17.96 -8.07 10.11
N ALA A 33 -17.02 -8.97 9.80
CA ALA A 33 -17.28 -10.23 9.09
C ALA A 33 -18.06 -10.03 7.76
N ASP A 34 -17.85 -8.90 7.09
CA ASP A 34 -18.48 -8.58 5.80
C ASP A 34 -17.72 -9.29 4.67
N LEU A 35 -18.10 -10.54 4.38
CA LEU A 35 -17.40 -11.36 3.38
C LEU A 35 -17.32 -10.69 1.99
N PRO A 36 -18.40 -10.10 1.43
CA PRO A 36 -18.30 -9.30 0.21
C PRO A 36 -17.36 -8.10 0.33
N GLY A 37 -17.41 -7.37 1.44
CA GLY A 37 -16.53 -6.22 1.67
C GLY A 37 -15.06 -6.60 1.81
N ILE A 38 -14.77 -7.76 2.41
CA ILE A 38 -13.42 -8.32 2.53
C ILE A 38 -12.87 -8.66 1.14
N ALA A 39 -13.65 -9.36 0.30
CA ALA A 39 -13.23 -9.70 -1.06
C ALA A 39 -12.91 -8.44 -1.88
N ALA A 40 -13.81 -7.45 -1.87
CA ALA A 40 -13.59 -6.19 -2.57
C ALA A 40 -12.37 -5.41 -2.05
N ALA A 41 -12.12 -5.44 -0.73
CA ALA A 41 -10.97 -4.77 -0.14
C ALA A 41 -9.64 -5.49 -0.43
N LEU A 42 -9.66 -6.82 -0.59
CA LEU A 42 -8.49 -7.59 -1.02
C LEU A 42 -8.12 -7.27 -2.46
N ASP A 43 -9.10 -7.25 -3.37
CA ASP A 43 -8.87 -6.88 -4.77
C ASP A 43 -8.27 -5.46 -4.88
N GLU A 44 -8.83 -4.50 -4.13
CA GLU A 44 -8.32 -3.12 -4.10
C GLU A 44 -6.88 -3.05 -3.56
N LEU A 45 -6.56 -3.87 -2.55
CA LEU A 45 -5.24 -3.95 -1.95
C LEU A 45 -4.22 -4.55 -2.92
N GLU A 46 -4.56 -5.64 -3.61
CA GLU A 46 -3.71 -6.29 -4.61
C GLU A 46 -3.42 -5.36 -5.81
N ASP A 47 -4.42 -4.62 -6.29
CA ASP A 47 -4.22 -3.64 -7.35
C ASP A 47 -3.31 -2.49 -6.91
N ALA A 48 -3.47 -2.01 -5.67
CA ALA A 48 -2.63 -0.95 -5.11
C ALA A 48 -1.16 -1.39 -4.97
N TYR A 49 -0.91 -2.62 -4.49
CA TYR A 49 0.46 -3.16 -4.44
C TYR A 49 1.04 -3.41 -5.82
N SER A 50 0.24 -3.91 -6.77
CA SER A 50 0.70 -4.14 -8.14
C SER A 50 1.09 -2.83 -8.81
N SER A 51 0.31 -1.78 -8.59
CA SER A 51 0.61 -0.42 -9.07
C SER A 51 1.90 0.11 -8.45
N ALA A 52 2.05 0.01 -7.12
CA ALA A 52 3.27 0.42 -6.42
C ALA A 52 4.52 -0.31 -6.93
N ARG A 53 4.43 -1.63 -7.11
CA ARG A 53 5.54 -2.44 -7.62
C ARG A 53 5.93 -2.06 -9.05
N ARG A 54 4.95 -1.83 -9.93
CA ARG A 54 5.20 -1.41 -11.32
C ARG A 54 5.88 -0.04 -11.38
N SER A 55 5.55 0.85 -10.46
CA SER A 55 6.16 2.18 -10.33
C SER A 55 7.49 2.19 -9.57
N GLY A 56 7.98 1.04 -9.09
CA GLY A 56 9.21 0.94 -8.31
C GLY A 56 9.11 1.49 -6.88
N VAL A 57 7.88 1.72 -6.39
CA VAL A 57 7.61 2.28 -5.06
C VAL A 57 7.70 1.18 -4.01
N VAL A 58 8.53 1.41 -3.00
CA VAL A 58 8.65 0.51 -1.85
C VAL A 58 7.52 0.80 -0.87
N ILE A 59 6.58 -0.14 -0.74
CA ILE A 59 5.52 -0.04 0.25
C ILE A 59 6.04 -0.52 1.61
N PRO A 60 5.97 0.29 2.68
CA PRO A 60 6.31 -0.16 4.01
C PRO A 60 5.38 -1.30 4.47
N ARG A 61 5.98 -2.43 4.87
CA ARG A 61 5.26 -3.54 5.51
C ARG A 61 4.99 -3.17 6.98
N PRO A 62 3.76 -3.30 7.47
CA PRO A 62 3.41 -2.96 8.86
C PRO A 62 3.84 -4.08 9.83
N ASP A 63 4.17 -5.26 9.31
CA ASP A 63 4.50 -6.48 10.06
C ASP A 63 6.01 -6.69 10.28
N LEU A 64 6.86 -5.76 9.82
CA LEU A 64 8.26 -5.73 10.20
C LEU A 64 8.45 -4.74 11.35
N PRO A 65 8.75 -5.20 12.58
CA PRO A 65 9.30 -4.29 13.58
C PRO A 65 10.53 -3.59 12.98
N LYS A 66 10.73 -2.32 13.33
CA LYS A 66 11.87 -1.51 12.84
C LYS A 66 13.25 -2.03 13.29
N GLU A 67 13.33 -3.21 13.90
CA GLU A 67 14.55 -3.86 14.35
C GLU A 67 14.83 -5.05 13.42
N GLU A 68 15.73 -4.83 12.45
CA GLU A 68 16.55 -5.84 11.73
C GLU A 68 17.17 -5.26 10.44
N ALA A 69 17.37 -3.93 10.36
CA ALA A 69 18.17 -3.31 9.30
C ALA A 69 19.64 -3.05 9.71
N GLN A 70 20.07 -3.51 10.88
CA GLN A 70 21.45 -3.38 11.39
C GLN A 70 21.77 -4.56 12.31
N SER A 71 22.25 -5.67 11.74
CA SER A 71 23.10 -6.61 12.48
C SER A 71 24.15 -7.22 11.56
#